data_AF-A0A852F2H4-F1
#
_entry.id   AF-A0A852F2H4-F1
#
_cell.length_a   1.000
_cell.length_b   1.000
_cell.length_c   1.000
_cell.angle_alpha   90.00
_cell.angle_beta   90.00
_cell.angle_gamma   90.00
#
_symmetry.space_group_name_H-M   'P 1'
#
loop_
_entity.id
_entity.type
_entity.pdbx_description
1 polymer ?
#
loop_
_entity_poly.entity_id
_entity_poly.type
_entity_poly.pdbx_seq_one_letter_code
_entity_poly.pdbx_strand_id
1 'polypeptide(L)'
;LLFADRPMKAREGWKISFKKLLTILLLSGAIFGLIVSLRPFRTLEPKHRYPVPSAQKFPSCGNASTPPRGGRGLSILLWMWPFGFHFNFTDCSELLSCPGCRCHFTVRRSHWCQADAVILHHRDVCRDRERLARLPRLPTQSWIWLNMESPSHSSNLSDMNDLFNLTMSYRRDSDIFVPYGELQLLRQPQPVTIPQKSKLVAWVVSNWREESRRVRYYQELRKHIPVDVYGKNHTLLAHDQLLATISQYTFYLAFENSQHQDYITEKLWRNALSSGAVPVVLGPPRENYERFLPPDSFIHVDDFGSARELARFLLELAWDAERYRGYFQWRRWFQPVLGTGWALRLCRACHFLHTTEPRYRAVPDLAAWFV
;
A
#
# COMPACT_ATOMS: atom_id res chain seq x y z
N LEU A 1 9.50 -66.44 -7.83
CA LEU A 1 8.30 -67.30 -7.62
C LEU A 1 7.10 -66.49 -8.09
N LEU A 2 6.38 -66.71 -9.18
CA LEU A 2 6.26 -67.72 -10.24
C LEU A 2 5.57 -67.00 -11.44
N PHE A 3 5.95 -67.36 -12.68
CA PHE A 3 5.25 -67.31 -14.01
C PHE A 3 4.18 -66.24 -14.33
N ALA A 4 4.22 -65.44 -15.41
CA ALA A 4 4.24 -65.66 -16.88
C ALA A 4 2.84 -65.71 -17.58
N ASP A 5 2.70 -64.89 -18.64
CA ASP A 5 1.83 -64.94 -19.86
C ASP A 5 0.27 -64.98 -19.71
N ARG A 6 -0.63 -64.39 -20.54
CA ARG A 6 -0.66 -63.68 -21.86
C ARG A 6 -2.09 -63.03 -22.09
N PRO A 7 -2.52 -62.48 -23.28
CA PRO A 7 -3.11 -61.13 -23.39
C PRO A 7 -4.57 -61.00 -23.91
N MET A 8 -4.96 -59.73 -24.19
CA MET A 8 -6.06 -59.17 -25.02
C MET A 8 -7.48 -59.00 -24.45
N LYS A 9 -7.95 -57.74 -24.44
CA LYS A 9 -9.18 -57.30 -25.14
C LYS A 9 -9.25 -55.77 -25.25
N ALA A 10 -9.28 -55.28 -26.49
CA ALA A 10 -9.57 -53.89 -26.84
C ALA A 10 -11.04 -53.55 -26.51
N ARG A 11 -11.30 -52.34 -26.02
CA ARG A 11 -12.66 -51.78 -25.87
C ARG A 11 -12.89 -50.70 -26.93
N GLU A 12 -14.02 -50.84 -27.62
CA GLU A 12 -14.50 -50.03 -28.73
C GLU A 12 -14.75 -48.57 -28.33
N GLY A 13 -14.31 -47.65 -29.20
CA GLY A 13 -14.50 -46.21 -29.05
C GLY A 13 -15.85 -45.75 -29.64
N TRP A 14 -16.54 -44.88 -28.91
CA TRP A 14 -17.78 -44.23 -29.33
C TRP A 14 -17.45 -43.07 -30.29
N LYS A 15 -17.75 -43.22 -31.59
CA LYS A 15 -17.63 -42.12 -32.57
C LYS A 15 -18.85 -41.20 -32.49
N ILE A 16 -18.70 -40.06 -31.83
CA ILE A 16 -19.70 -38.98 -31.87
C ILE A 16 -19.50 -38.19 -33.17
N SER A 17 -20.54 -38.12 -34.00
CA SER A 17 -20.51 -37.40 -35.28
C SER A 17 -20.34 -35.89 -35.09
N PHE A 18 -19.44 -35.28 -35.87
CA PHE A 18 -19.13 -33.84 -35.86
C PHE A 18 -20.36 -32.94 -36.00
N LYS A 19 -21.41 -33.42 -36.70
CA LYS A 19 -22.69 -32.71 -36.81
C LYS A 19 -23.40 -32.56 -35.46
N LYS A 20 -23.37 -33.57 -34.59
CA LYS A 20 -23.97 -33.52 -33.24
C LYS A 20 -23.21 -32.59 -32.29
N LEU A 21 -21.88 -32.51 -32.41
CA LEU A 21 -21.08 -31.57 -31.62
C LEU A 21 -21.38 -30.11 -32.01
N LEU A 22 -21.54 -29.84 -33.31
CA LEU A 22 -21.85 -28.51 -33.83
C LEU A 22 -23.25 -28.04 -33.41
N THR A 23 -24.24 -28.93 -33.36
CA THR A 23 -25.60 -28.57 -32.90
C THR A 23 -25.64 -28.23 -31.41
N ILE A 24 -24.85 -28.94 -30.57
CA ILE A 24 -24.75 -28.66 -29.13
C ILE A 24 -24.02 -27.33 -28.86
N LEU A 25 -23.01 -26.99 -29.67
CA LEU A 25 -22.31 -25.70 -29.57
C LEU A 25 -23.19 -24.51 -30.02
N LEU A 26 -24.00 -24.70 -31.07
CA LEU A 26 -24.90 -23.65 -31.56
C LEU A 26 -26.10 -23.41 -30.61
N LEU A 27 -26.64 -24.47 -29.99
CA LEU A 27 -27.72 -24.35 -28.99
C LEU A 27 -27.23 -23.73 -27.67
N SER A 28 -25.99 -24.01 -27.24
CA SER A 28 -25.41 -23.38 -26.04
C SER A 28 -25.02 -21.91 -26.27
N GLY A 29 -24.58 -21.55 -27.48
CA GLY A 29 -24.32 -20.15 -27.87
C GLY A 29 -25.58 -19.27 -27.91
N ALA A 30 -26.71 -19.81 -28.36
CA ALA A 30 -27.97 -19.07 -28.43
C ALA A 30 -28.60 -18.80 -27.04
N ILE A 31 -28.46 -19.74 -26.10
CA ILE A 31 -28.96 -19.58 -24.72
C ILE A 31 -28.08 -18.60 -23.93
N PHE A 32 -26.77 -18.56 -24.18
CA PHE A 32 -25.87 -17.60 -23.55
C PHE A 32 -26.04 -16.18 -24.13
N GLY A 33 -26.32 -16.07 -25.43
CA GLY A 33 -26.60 -14.80 -26.11
C GLY A 33 -27.87 -14.09 -25.62
N LEU A 34 -28.93 -14.84 -25.27
CA LEU A 34 -30.17 -14.25 -24.78
C LEU A 34 -30.04 -13.71 -23.34
N ILE A 35 -29.25 -14.36 -22.49
CA ILE A 35 -29.05 -13.96 -21.09
C ILE A 35 -28.19 -12.68 -20.97
N VAL A 36 -27.31 -12.41 -21.94
CA VAL A 36 -26.45 -11.23 -21.98
C VAL A 36 -27.20 -9.97 -22.49
N SER A 37 -28.28 -10.12 -23.26
CA SER A 37 -28.96 -8.98 -23.90
C SER A 37 -30.02 -8.25 -23.05
N LEU A 38 -30.37 -8.75 -21.85
CA LEU A 38 -31.46 -8.19 -21.03
C LEU A 38 -31.04 -7.67 -19.64
N ARG A 39 -29.75 -7.35 -19.42
CA ARG A 39 -29.33 -6.63 -18.20
C ARG A 39 -28.58 -5.35 -18.56
N PRO A 40 -29.11 -4.16 -18.26
CA PRO A 40 -28.32 -2.95 -18.36
C PRO A 40 -27.13 -3.09 -17.40
N PHE A 41 -25.93 -2.88 -17.95
CA PHE A 41 -24.66 -2.80 -17.25
C PHE A 41 -24.73 -1.70 -16.18
N ARG A 42 -25.17 -2.05 -14.98
CA ARG A 42 -24.80 -1.33 -13.76
C ARG A 42 -23.47 -1.90 -13.32
N THR A 43 -22.42 -1.12 -13.50
CA THR A 43 -21.16 -1.29 -12.78
C THR A 43 -21.49 -1.39 -11.29
N LEU A 44 -21.39 -2.61 -10.72
CA LEU A 44 -21.39 -2.80 -9.28
C LEU A 44 -20.07 -2.26 -8.76
N GLU A 45 -20.04 -0.95 -8.48
CA GLU A 45 -19.18 -0.47 -7.40
C GLU A 45 -19.55 -1.27 -6.14
N PRO A 46 -18.56 -1.75 -5.36
CA PRO A 46 -18.86 -2.27 -4.04
C PRO A 46 -19.40 -1.11 -3.22
N LYS A 47 -20.73 -1.04 -3.09
CA LYS A 47 -21.41 -0.23 -2.08
C LYS A 47 -21.06 -0.82 -0.72
N HIS A 48 -19.85 -0.58 -0.23
CA HIS A 48 -19.60 -0.52 1.21
C HIS A 48 -20.20 0.79 1.71
N ARG A 49 -21.52 0.89 1.63
CA ARG A 49 -22.30 1.89 2.34
C ARG A 49 -22.44 1.32 3.75
N TYR A 50 -21.44 1.57 4.59
CA TYR A 50 -21.63 1.42 6.03
C TYR A 50 -22.92 2.17 6.39
N PRO A 51 -23.82 1.59 7.20
CA PRO A 51 -24.98 2.32 7.65
C PRO A 51 -24.48 3.61 8.29
N VAL A 52 -24.79 4.74 7.63
CA VAL A 52 -24.53 6.07 8.16
C VAL A 52 -25.29 6.11 9.48
N PRO A 53 -24.63 6.23 10.64
CA PRO A 53 -25.34 6.33 11.89
C PRO A 53 -26.27 7.54 11.76
N SER A 54 -27.56 7.31 12.00
CA SER A 54 -28.60 8.32 12.21
C SER A 54 -28.01 9.53 12.95
N ALA A 55 -28.51 10.72 12.65
CA ALA A 55 -28.11 12.00 13.25
C ALA A 55 -28.17 11.94 14.79
N GLN A 56 -27.14 11.34 15.39
CA GLN A 56 -26.90 11.42 16.81
C GLN A 56 -26.53 12.88 17.05
N LYS A 57 -27.39 13.59 17.78
CA LYS A 57 -27.05 14.86 18.40
C LYS A 57 -25.74 14.62 19.14
N PHE A 58 -24.63 15.17 18.62
CA PHE A 58 -23.37 15.14 19.35
C PHE A 58 -23.61 15.91 20.66
N PRO A 59 -23.27 15.33 21.82
CA PRO A 59 -23.43 16.03 23.08
C PRO A 59 -22.66 17.36 23.02
N SER A 60 -23.28 18.44 23.50
CA SER A 60 -22.61 19.73 23.64
C SER A 60 -21.42 19.54 24.58
N CYS A 61 -20.21 19.75 24.07
CA CYS A 61 -19.03 19.75 24.91
C CYS A 61 -19.13 20.97 25.84
N GLY A 62 -19.27 20.76 27.14
CA GLY A 62 -19.16 21.86 28.12
C GLY A 62 -17.76 22.47 28.10
N ASN A 63 -17.59 23.62 28.76
CA ASN A 63 -16.27 24.26 28.93
C ASN A 63 -15.37 23.38 29.82
N ALA A 64 -14.74 22.36 29.24
CA ALA A 64 -13.78 21.51 29.93
C ALA A 64 -12.39 22.15 29.82
N SER A 65 -12.00 22.90 30.85
CA SER A 65 -10.61 23.32 31.05
C SER A 65 -9.75 22.09 31.29
N THR A 66 -8.85 21.78 30.35
CA THR A 66 -7.91 20.65 30.48
C THR A 66 -6.64 21.13 31.18
N PRO A 67 -6.17 20.45 32.26
CA PRO A 67 -4.91 20.80 32.93
C PRO A 67 -3.70 20.68 31.98
N PRO A 68 -2.56 21.34 32.29
CA PRO A 68 -1.34 21.27 31.47
C PRO A 68 -0.83 19.83 31.29
N ARG A 69 -0.25 19.56 30.11
CA ARG A 69 -0.01 18.21 29.53
C ARG A 69 1.15 17.41 30.16
N GLY A 70 1.93 17.99 31.08
CA GLY A 70 3.09 17.32 31.67
C GLY A 70 2.73 16.04 32.43
N GLY A 71 3.09 14.88 31.87
CA GLY A 71 2.96 13.57 32.53
C GLY A 71 1.59 12.89 32.45
N ARG A 72 0.57 13.51 31.83
CA ARG A 72 -0.78 12.94 31.68
C ARG A 72 -0.87 12.01 30.47
N GLY A 73 -1.62 10.91 30.59
CA GLY A 73 -1.97 10.08 29.43
C GLY A 73 -2.94 10.81 28.49
N LEU A 74 -2.67 10.80 27.19
CA LEU A 74 -3.51 11.44 26.16
C LEU A 74 -4.63 10.50 25.70
N SER A 75 -5.82 11.02 25.45
CA SER A 75 -6.89 10.26 24.79
C SER A 75 -6.97 10.63 23.31
N ILE A 76 -6.88 9.61 22.44
CA ILE A 76 -6.95 9.78 20.99
C ILE A 76 -8.16 9.03 20.46
N LEU A 77 -9.07 9.74 19.81
CA LEU A 77 -10.24 9.16 19.14
C LEU A 77 -9.89 8.84 17.68
N LEU A 78 -9.95 7.57 17.31
CA LEU A 78 -10.00 7.16 15.91
C LEU A 78 -11.46 7.27 15.45
N TRP A 79 -11.76 8.24 14.57
CA TRP A 79 -13.14 8.60 14.20
C TRP A 79 -13.94 7.43 13.62
N MET A 80 -13.25 6.53 12.93
CA MET A 80 -13.75 5.29 12.37
C MET A 80 -12.58 4.39 11.96
N TRP A 81 -12.83 3.08 11.94
CA TRP A 81 -11.85 2.10 11.49
C TRP A 81 -11.48 2.34 10.02
N PRO A 82 -10.18 2.54 9.69
CA PRO A 82 -9.73 2.69 8.32
C PRO A 82 -10.19 1.54 7.42
N PHE A 83 -10.98 1.84 6.39
CA PHE A 83 -11.59 0.84 5.50
C PHE A 83 -12.44 -0.23 6.23
N GLY A 84 -12.92 0.08 7.44
CA GLY A 84 -13.59 -0.88 8.33
C GLY A 84 -12.71 -2.00 8.86
N PHE A 85 -11.37 -1.88 8.75
CA PHE A 85 -10.46 -2.89 9.28
C PHE A 85 -10.25 -2.68 10.79
N HIS A 86 -10.67 -3.66 11.59
CA HIS A 86 -10.56 -3.62 13.05
C HIS A 86 -9.20 -4.17 13.47
N PHE A 87 -8.55 -3.51 14.41
CA PHE A 87 -7.27 -3.94 14.98
C PHE A 87 -7.19 -3.56 16.46
N ASN A 88 -6.36 -4.30 17.19
CA ASN A 88 -6.09 -3.97 18.58
C ASN A 88 -5.14 -2.77 18.64
N PHE A 89 -5.45 -1.82 19.53
CA PHE A 89 -4.50 -0.79 19.88
C PHE A 89 -3.34 -1.41 20.65
N THR A 90 -2.15 -0.80 20.53
CA THR A 90 -0.92 -1.27 21.16
C THR A 90 -0.37 -0.20 22.08
N ASP A 91 0.36 -0.60 23.11
CA ASP A 91 1.12 0.34 23.92
C ASP A 91 2.25 0.94 23.09
N CYS A 92 2.26 2.26 22.95
CA CYS A 92 3.22 2.97 22.12
C CYS A 92 4.58 3.14 22.78
N SER A 93 4.67 2.97 24.11
CA SER A 93 5.91 3.17 24.86
C SER A 93 7.01 2.20 24.44
N GLU A 94 6.64 0.95 24.12
CA GLU A 94 7.55 -0.11 23.65
C GLU A 94 8.00 0.08 22.20
N LEU A 95 7.18 0.71 21.36
CA LEU A 95 7.36 0.73 19.90
C LEU A 95 8.19 1.90 19.36
N LEU A 96 8.20 3.05 20.06
CA LEU A 96 8.82 4.28 19.56
C LEU A 96 9.92 4.82 20.48
N SER A 97 10.46 3.98 21.37
CA SER A 97 11.47 4.39 22.37
C SER A 97 11.05 5.65 23.13
N CYS A 98 9.77 5.76 23.46
CA CYS A 98 9.22 6.89 24.21
C CYS A 98 8.51 6.39 25.48
N PRO A 99 9.25 6.18 26.59
CA PRO A 99 8.69 5.64 27.83
C PRO A 99 7.57 6.51 28.44
N GLY A 100 7.55 7.81 28.13
CA GLY A 100 6.53 8.75 28.61
C GLY A 100 5.29 8.87 27.71
N CYS A 101 5.31 8.32 26.49
CA CYS A 101 4.23 8.48 25.50
C CYS A 101 3.04 7.55 25.80
N ARG A 102 2.26 7.87 26.83
CA ARG A 102 1.05 7.13 27.19
C ARG A 102 -0.16 7.67 26.44
N CYS A 103 -0.77 6.85 25.57
CA CYS A 103 -2.00 7.21 24.87
C CYS A 103 -3.07 6.13 24.99
N HIS A 104 -4.29 6.55 25.30
CA HIS A 104 -5.48 5.72 25.28
C HIS A 104 -6.26 5.97 24.00
N PHE A 105 -6.24 4.98 23.09
CA PHE A 105 -6.99 5.02 21.86
C PHE A 105 -8.42 4.50 22.05
N THR A 106 -9.38 5.13 21.39
CA THR A 106 -10.78 4.70 21.38
C THR A 106 -11.40 4.93 20.01
N VAL A 107 -12.42 4.15 19.67
CA VAL A 107 -13.31 4.39 18.52
C VAL A 107 -14.71 4.85 18.94
N ARG A 108 -14.94 5.00 20.25
CA ARG A 108 -16.24 5.39 20.79
C ARG A 108 -16.46 6.88 20.58
N ARG A 109 -17.34 7.24 19.63
CA ARG A 109 -17.69 8.64 19.33
C ARG A 109 -18.28 9.40 20.52
N SER A 110 -18.83 8.71 21.52
CA SER A 110 -19.26 9.34 22.78
C SER A 110 -18.11 9.99 23.56
N HIS A 111 -16.86 9.59 23.30
CA HIS A 111 -15.66 10.16 23.94
C HIS A 111 -15.12 11.40 23.22
N TRP A 112 -15.86 11.92 22.23
CA TRP A 112 -15.47 13.06 21.39
C TRP A 112 -14.97 14.25 22.19
N CYS A 113 -15.73 14.69 23.20
CA CYS A 113 -15.41 15.90 23.96
C CYS A 113 -14.23 15.72 24.92
N GLN A 114 -13.85 14.48 25.23
CA GLN A 114 -12.74 14.16 26.14
C GLN A 114 -11.44 13.83 25.40
N ALA A 115 -11.49 13.63 24.07
CA ALA A 115 -10.32 13.29 23.29
C ALA A 115 -9.42 14.52 23.07
N ASP A 116 -8.13 14.37 23.35
CA ASP A 116 -7.10 15.38 23.07
C ASP A 116 -6.82 15.50 21.57
N ALA A 117 -7.03 14.42 20.82
CA ALA A 117 -6.93 14.41 19.37
C ALA A 117 -7.95 13.46 18.72
N VAL A 118 -8.32 13.78 17.48
CA VAL A 118 -9.18 12.96 16.64
C VAL A 118 -8.44 12.66 15.35
N ILE A 119 -8.29 11.37 15.02
CA ILE A 119 -7.70 10.91 13.76
C ILE A 119 -8.82 10.56 12.81
N LEU A 120 -8.81 11.18 11.63
CA LEU A 120 -9.80 10.99 10.58
C LEU A 120 -9.11 10.46 9.33
N HIS A 121 -9.46 9.25 8.92
CA HIS A 121 -8.90 8.63 7.73
C HIS A 121 -9.60 9.16 6.46
N HIS A 122 -8.82 9.72 5.53
CA HIS A 122 -9.34 10.43 4.35
C HIS A 122 -10.37 9.62 3.57
N ARG A 123 -10.07 8.36 3.23
CA ARG A 123 -10.94 7.50 2.40
C ARG A 123 -12.31 7.23 3.01
N ASP A 124 -12.42 7.40 4.33
CA ASP A 124 -13.63 7.15 5.07
C ASP A 124 -14.45 8.42 5.33
N VAL A 125 -13.84 9.61 5.22
CA VAL A 125 -14.49 10.89 5.54
C VAL A 125 -14.57 11.88 4.38
N CYS A 126 -13.92 11.61 3.25
CA CYS A 126 -13.81 12.54 2.12
C CYS A 126 -15.14 12.89 1.43
N ARG A 127 -16.25 12.25 1.81
CA ARG A 127 -17.62 12.57 1.33
C ARG A 127 -18.50 13.24 2.40
N ASP A 128 -17.98 13.44 3.60
CA ASP A 128 -18.73 13.88 4.78
C ASP A 128 -18.39 15.32 5.22
N ARG A 129 -17.85 16.16 4.31
CA ARG A 129 -17.41 17.53 4.61
C ARG A 129 -18.45 18.34 5.38
N GLU A 130 -19.68 18.41 4.89
CA GLU A 130 -20.73 19.23 5.52
C GLU A 130 -20.99 18.81 6.98
N ARG A 131 -20.96 17.50 7.24
CA ARG A 131 -21.16 16.97 8.59
C ARG A 131 -19.96 17.32 9.47
N LEU A 132 -18.74 17.13 8.98
CA LEU A 132 -17.52 17.43 9.72
C LEU A 132 -17.40 18.92 10.04
N ALA A 133 -17.70 19.81 9.08
CA ALA A 133 -17.65 21.26 9.26
C ALA A 133 -18.65 21.77 10.32
N ARG A 134 -19.73 21.04 10.58
CA ARG A 134 -20.73 21.37 11.62
C ARG A 134 -20.36 20.84 13.01
N LEU A 135 -19.33 20.01 13.14
CA LEU A 135 -18.92 19.51 14.45
C LEU A 135 -18.25 20.62 15.25
N PRO A 136 -18.55 20.75 16.55
CA PRO A 136 -17.88 21.73 17.40
C PRO A 136 -16.39 21.37 17.51
N ARG A 137 -15.53 22.30 17.13
CA ARG A 137 -14.06 22.17 17.27
C ARG A 137 -13.64 22.73 18.61
N LEU A 138 -13.21 21.86 19.51
CA LEU A 138 -12.65 22.27 20.79
C LEU A 138 -11.24 22.87 20.57
N PRO A 139 -10.93 24.07 21.08
CA PRO A 139 -9.61 24.69 20.91
C PRO A 139 -8.44 23.83 21.40
N THR A 140 -8.69 22.96 22.38
CA THR A 140 -7.70 22.05 22.97
C THR A 140 -7.52 20.73 22.20
N GLN A 141 -8.42 20.43 21.26
CA GLN A 141 -8.44 19.17 20.51
C GLN A 141 -7.81 19.34 19.13
N SER A 142 -6.89 18.44 18.78
CA SER A 142 -6.26 18.41 17.45
C SER A 142 -6.95 17.42 16.50
N TRP A 143 -7.44 17.89 15.36
CA TRP A 143 -7.89 17.01 14.29
C TRP A 143 -6.74 16.66 13.36
N ILE A 144 -6.52 15.37 13.14
CA ILE A 144 -5.41 14.81 12.38
C ILE A 144 -5.98 14.16 11.12
N TRP A 145 -5.61 14.69 9.97
CA TRP A 145 -5.91 14.08 8.68
C TRP A 145 -4.95 12.92 8.40
N LEU A 146 -5.47 11.70 8.33
CA LEU A 146 -4.69 10.50 8.02
C LEU A 146 -4.95 10.05 6.58
N ASN A 147 -3.91 10.01 5.76
CA ASN A 147 -3.99 9.45 4.42
C ASN A 147 -2.70 8.75 4.03
N MET A 148 -2.80 7.49 3.62
CA MET A 148 -1.66 6.74 3.10
C MET A 148 -1.71 6.59 1.58
N GLU A 149 -2.81 7.01 0.94
CA GLU A 149 -2.97 6.87 -0.50
C GLU A 149 -2.48 8.12 -1.25
N SER A 150 -2.00 7.93 -2.48
CA SER A 150 -1.55 9.00 -3.37
C SER A 150 -2.65 10.03 -3.69
N PRO A 151 -2.30 11.27 -4.08
CA PRO A 151 -3.26 12.26 -4.56
C PRO A 151 -4.16 11.74 -5.68
N SER A 152 -3.59 11.06 -6.69
CA SER A 152 -4.36 10.47 -7.80
C SER A 152 -5.39 9.42 -7.39
N HIS A 153 -5.27 8.88 -6.18
CA HIS A 153 -6.19 7.91 -5.60
C HIS A 153 -6.91 8.44 -4.34
N SER A 154 -6.88 9.75 -4.12
CA SER A 154 -7.52 10.45 -3.00
C SER A 154 -8.55 11.44 -3.54
N SER A 155 -9.79 10.99 -3.71
CA SER A 155 -10.88 11.84 -4.19
C SER A 155 -11.31 12.88 -3.16
N ASN A 156 -11.80 14.03 -3.61
CA ASN A 156 -12.35 15.09 -2.74
C ASN A 156 -11.32 15.66 -1.74
N LEU A 157 -10.05 15.80 -2.15
CA LEU A 157 -9.05 16.47 -1.32
C LEU A 157 -9.44 17.92 -1.02
N SER A 158 -9.94 18.67 -2.00
CA SER A 158 -10.34 20.07 -1.81
C SER A 158 -11.48 20.26 -0.80
N ASP A 159 -12.34 19.24 -0.65
CA ASP A 159 -13.38 19.26 0.38
C ASP A 159 -12.85 19.12 1.80
N MET A 160 -11.61 18.65 1.93
CA MET A 160 -10.92 18.46 3.21
C MET A 160 -10.10 19.69 3.62
N ASN A 161 -10.05 20.73 2.79
CA ASN A 161 -9.36 21.99 3.08
C ASN A 161 -9.90 22.62 4.38
N ASP A 162 -9.00 23.16 5.18
CA ASP A 162 -9.27 23.93 6.41
C ASP A 162 -9.93 23.16 7.57
N LEU A 163 -10.24 21.87 7.38
CA LEU A 163 -10.90 21.05 8.41
C LEU A 163 -9.95 20.55 9.50
N PHE A 164 -8.67 20.34 9.17
CA PHE A 164 -7.72 19.63 10.03
C PHE A 164 -6.70 20.57 10.65
N ASN A 165 -6.16 20.20 11.81
CA ASN A 165 -5.06 20.91 12.47
C ASN A 165 -3.69 20.36 12.07
N LEU A 166 -3.63 19.05 11.79
CA LEU A 166 -2.41 18.31 11.55
C LEU A 166 -2.56 17.35 10.37
N THR A 167 -1.46 17.10 9.66
CA THR A 167 -1.38 16.09 8.59
C THR A 167 -0.61 14.86 9.05
N MET A 168 -1.08 13.68 8.65
CA MET A 168 -0.46 12.40 8.94
C MET A 168 -0.46 11.54 7.66
N SER A 169 0.70 11.45 6.99
CA SER A 169 0.80 10.77 5.70
C SER A 169 2.21 10.24 5.42
N TYR A 170 2.38 9.60 4.26
CA TYR A 170 3.69 9.16 3.77
C TYR A 170 4.57 10.32 3.27
N ARG A 171 4.06 11.55 3.12
CA ARG A 171 4.91 12.69 2.73
C ARG A 171 5.78 13.13 3.89
N ARG A 172 7.07 13.36 3.64
CA ARG A 172 8.05 13.72 4.67
C ARG A 172 7.78 15.07 5.34
N ASP A 173 7.10 15.96 4.62
CA ASP A 173 6.70 17.28 5.11
C ASP A 173 5.32 17.28 5.80
N SER A 174 4.74 16.10 6.07
CA SER A 174 3.59 15.99 6.97
C SER A 174 4.00 16.30 8.41
N ASP A 175 3.08 16.80 9.21
CA ASP A 175 3.34 16.99 10.64
C ASP A 175 3.71 15.68 11.33
N ILE A 176 2.98 14.62 10.98
CA ILE A 176 3.23 13.25 11.45
C ILE A 176 3.60 12.41 10.23
N PHE A 177 4.91 12.28 9.99
CA PHE A 177 5.43 11.44 8.91
C PHE A 177 5.28 9.95 9.22
N VAL A 178 4.61 9.24 8.31
CA VAL A 178 4.31 7.80 8.40
C VAL A 178 4.80 7.10 7.13
N PRO A 179 6.05 6.65 7.07
CA PRO A 179 6.55 5.94 5.91
C PRO A 179 5.93 4.54 5.78
N TYR A 180 5.91 4.01 4.55
CA TYR A 180 5.62 2.59 4.30
C TYR A 180 6.76 1.66 4.76
N GLY A 181 7.99 2.18 4.79
CA GLY A 181 9.17 1.53 5.34
C GLY A 181 10.33 2.50 5.44
N GLU A 182 11.35 2.12 6.17
CA GLU A 182 12.55 2.92 6.41
C GLU A 182 13.78 2.01 6.49
N LEU A 183 14.97 2.58 6.24
CA LEU A 183 16.23 1.87 6.48
C LEU A 183 16.66 2.11 7.92
N GLN A 184 16.72 1.03 8.70
CA GLN A 184 17.25 1.06 10.05
C GLN A 184 18.75 0.83 10.04
N LEU A 185 19.51 1.72 10.67
CA LEU A 185 20.93 1.56 10.91
C LEU A 185 21.20 0.41 11.88
N LEU A 186 22.05 -0.52 11.46
CA LEU A 186 22.52 -1.63 12.26
C LEU A 186 23.61 -1.17 13.23
N ARG A 187 23.62 -1.73 14.44
CA ARG A 187 24.64 -1.42 15.46
C ARG A 187 26.05 -1.83 15.05
N GLN A 188 26.15 -2.86 14.21
CA GLN A 188 27.39 -3.43 13.73
C GLN A 188 27.21 -3.87 12.27
N PRO A 189 28.30 -3.84 11.47
CA PRO A 189 28.22 -4.26 10.08
C PRO A 189 27.90 -5.75 9.98
N GLN A 190 26.97 -6.11 9.10
CA GLN A 190 26.59 -7.50 8.83
C GLN A 190 27.17 -8.00 7.49
N PRO A 191 27.44 -9.30 7.36
CA PRO A 191 27.79 -9.90 6.07
C PRO A 191 26.67 -9.68 5.04
N VAL A 192 27.04 -9.24 3.83
CA VAL A 192 26.09 -9.08 2.72
C VAL A 192 25.80 -10.44 2.12
N THR A 193 24.62 -10.99 2.44
CA THR A 193 24.09 -12.22 1.88
C THR A 193 23.05 -11.91 0.80
N ILE A 194 23.25 -12.49 -0.38
CA ILE A 194 22.31 -12.38 -1.50
C ILE A 194 21.61 -13.73 -1.65
N PRO A 195 20.26 -13.79 -1.63
CA PRO A 195 19.53 -15.03 -1.88
C PRO A 195 19.90 -15.61 -3.25
N GLN A 196 19.91 -16.95 -3.35
CA GLN A 196 20.08 -17.64 -4.63
C GLN A 196 18.97 -17.20 -5.60
N LYS A 197 19.37 -16.79 -6.80
CA LYS A 197 18.47 -16.29 -7.85
C LYS A 197 18.33 -17.34 -8.94
N SER A 198 17.09 -17.68 -9.27
CA SER A 198 16.75 -18.64 -10.33
C SER A 198 15.90 -18.02 -11.43
N LYS A 199 15.42 -16.79 -11.22
CA LYS A 199 14.53 -16.07 -12.15
C LYS A 199 14.98 -14.62 -12.33
N LEU A 200 14.60 -14.03 -13.46
CA LEU A 200 15.11 -12.72 -13.87
C LEU A 200 14.31 -11.53 -13.32
N VAL A 201 13.09 -11.33 -13.81
CA VAL A 201 12.24 -10.19 -13.40
C VAL A 201 10.85 -10.66 -12.97
N ALA A 202 10.39 -10.19 -11.80
CA ALA A 202 9.02 -10.35 -11.33
C ALA A 202 8.28 -9.02 -11.27
N TRP A 203 6.97 -9.07 -11.47
CA TRP A 203 6.05 -7.98 -11.16
C TRP A 203 4.79 -8.50 -10.48
N VAL A 204 4.43 -7.95 -9.32
CA VAL A 204 3.18 -8.30 -8.63
C VAL A 204 2.25 -7.09 -8.67
N VAL A 205 1.13 -7.22 -9.36
CA VAL A 205 0.19 -6.12 -9.64
C VAL A 205 -1.26 -6.59 -9.61
N SER A 206 -2.10 -5.86 -8.89
CA SER A 206 -3.55 -6.14 -8.81
C SER A 206 -4.45 -4.99 -9.26
N ASN A 207 -3.91 -3.77 -9.33
CA ASN A 207 -4.63 -2.60 -9.86
C ASN A 207 -4.17 -2.35 -11.31
N TRP A 208 -4.63 -3.20 -12.22
CA TRP A 208 -4.29 -3.10 -13.64
C TRP A 208 -5.14 -2.02 -14.33
N ARG A 209 -4.50 -1.03 -14.93
CA ARG A 209 -5.13 0.01 -15.76
C ARG A 209 -4.27 0.22 -16.99
N GLU A 210 -4.78 -0.13 -18.17
CA GLU A 210 -4.02 -0.08 -19.44
C GLU A 210 -3.38 1.29 -19.68
N GLU A 211 -4.12 2.36 -19.35
CA GLU A 211 -3.67 3.74 -19.56
C GLU A 211 -2.66 4.24 -18.50
N SER A 212 -2.40 3.47 -17.44
CA SER A 212 -1.45 3.89 -16.41
C SER A 212 -0.02 3.83 -16.92
N ARG A 213 0.82 4.79 -16.51
CA ARG A 213 2.24 4.86 -16.89
C ARG A 213 2.96 3.53 -16.66
N ARG A 214 2.72 2.85 -15.54
CA ARG A 214 3.36 1.57 -15.21
C ARG A 214 2.96 0.42 -16.14
N VAL A 215 1.71 0.36 -16.58
CA VAL A 215 1.25 -0.72 -17.49
C VAL A 215 1.79 -0.46 -18.88
N ARG A 216 1.71 0.78 -19.38
CA ARG A 216 2.33 1.18 -20.65
C ARG A 216 3.83 0.91 -20.66
N TYR A 217 4.54 1.27 -19.59
CA TYR A 217 5.98 1.01 -19.48
C TYR A 217 6.29 -0.51 -19.46
N TYR A 218 5.52 -1.29 -18.71
CA TYR A 218 5.63 -2.75 -18.73
C TYR A 218 5.38 -3.35 -20.13
N GLN A 219 4.39 -2.85 -20.87
CA GLN A 219 4.09 -3.32 -22.23
C GLN A 219 5.25 -3.11 -23.20
N GLU A 220 6.00 -2.01 -23.05
CA GLU A 220 7.23 -1.79 -23.81
C GLU A 220 8.38 -2.67 -23.31
N LEU A 221 8.58 -2.75 -21.99
CA LEU A 221 9.66 -3.51 -21.38
C LEU A 221 9.59 -5.01 -21.72
N ARG A 222 8.39 -5.61 -21.65
CA ARG A 222 8.20 -7.05 -21.89
C ARG A 222 8.53 -7.50 -23.31
N LYS A 223 8.68 -6.57 -24.28
CA LYS A 223 9.13 -6.87 -25.65
C LYS A 223 10.63 -7.18 -25.69
N HIS A 224 11.37 -6.86 -24.63
CA HIS A 224 12.84 -6.89 -24.59
C HIS A 224 13.40 -7.78 -23.48
N ILE A 225 12.61 -8.09 -22.46
CA ILE A 225 13.03 -8.95 -21.33
C ILE A 225 11.82 -9.74 -20.81
N PRO A 226 11.96 -11.04 -20.47
CA PRO A 226 10.88 -11.79 -19.86
C PRO A 226 10.56 -11.25 -18.46
N VAL A 227 9.27 -11.08 -18.19
CA VAL A 227 8.77 -10.60 -16.89
C VAL A 227 7.63 -11.51 -16.43
N ASP A 228 7.84 -12.20 -15.32
CA ASP A 228 6.81 -13.02 -14.67
C ASP A 228 5.84 -12.10 -13.92
N VAL A 229 4.55 -12.15 -14.28
CA VAL A 229 3.53 -11.28 -13.68
C VAL A 229 2.59 -12.08 -12.79
N TYR A 230 2.38 -11.56 -11.58
CA TYR A 230 1.50 -12.12 -10.56
C TYR A 230 0.43 -11.12 -10.15
N GLY A 231 -0.66 -11.63 -9.59
CA GLY A 231 -1.74 -10.83 -9.01
C GLY A 231 -3.06 -11.01 -9.74
N LYS A 232 -3.98 -10.05 -9.55
CA LYS A 232 -5.32 -10.13 -10.11
C LYS A 232 -5.26 -10.16 -11.65
N ASN A 233 -5.95 -11.12 -12.27
CA ASN A 233 -5.95 -11.38 -13.72
C ASN A 233 -4.61 -11.93 -14.29
N HIS A 234 -3.69 -12.36 -13.42
CA HIS A 234 -2.45 -13.04 -13.78
C HIS A 234 -2.27 -14.30 -12.94
N THR A 235 -1.04 -14.78 -12.79
CA THR A 235 -0.73 -15.88 -11.87
C THR A 235 -1.06 -15.47 -10.44
N LEU A 236 -1.95 -16.19 -9.79
CA LEU A 236 -2.29 -15.92 -8.39
C LEU A 236 -1.07 -16.19 -7.51
N LEU A 237 -0.87 -15.32 -6.53
CA LEU A 237 0.20 -15.43 -5.54
C LEU A 237 -0.37 -15.16 -4.16
N ALA A 238 -0.27 -16.14 -3.27
CA ALA A 238 -0.74 -16.01 -1.91
C ALA A 238 0.10 -14.98 -1.13
N HIS A 239 -0.53 -14.27 -0.20
CA HIS A 239 0.10 -13.15 0.50
C HIS A 239 1.30 -13.57 1.35
N ASP A 240 1.22 -14.74 1.97
CA ASP A 240 2.26 -15.40 2.76
C ASP A 240 3.42 -15.93 1.89
N GLN A 241 3.15 -16.29 0.64
CA GLN A 241 4.16 -16.73 -0.33
C GLN A 241 4.88 -15.60 -1.04
N LEU A 242 4.46 -14.33 -0.86
CA LEU A 242 4.96 -13.21 -1.64
C LEU A 242 6.48 -13.05 -1.55
N LEU A 243 7.02 -12.98 -0.33
CA LEU A 243 8.46 -12.73 -0.12
C LEU A 243 9.31 -13.90 -0.59
N ALA A 244 8.89 -15.14 -0.29
CA ALA A 244 9.56 -16.36 -0.72
C ALA A 244 9.55 -16.55 -2.25
N THR A 245 8.52 -16.02 -2.93
CA THR A 245 8.46 -16.04 -4.39
C THR A 245 9.39 -14.98 -4.98
N ILE A 246 9.33 -13.74 -4.51
CA ILE A 246 10.14 -12.65 -5.06
C ILE A 246 11.64 -12.86 -4.76
N SER A 247 12.00 -13.52 -3.65
CA SER A 247 13.40 -13.77 -3.30
C SER A 247 14.18 -14.59 -4.33
N GLN A 248 13.47 -15.35 -5.18
CA GLN A 248 14.04 -16.13 -6.28
C GLN A 248 14.41 -15.27 -7.50
N TYR A 249 13.94 -14.02 -7.57
CA TYR A 249 14.16 -13.11 -8.69
C TYR A 249 15.35 -12.19 -8.46
N THR A 250 16.13 -11.96 -9.51
CA THR A 250 17.19 -10.95 -9.56
C THR A 250 16.62 -9.55 -9.39
N PHE A 251 15.56 -9.24 -10.16
CA PHE A 251 14.90 -7.94 -10.16
C PHE A 251 13.42 -8.03 -9.84
N TYR A 252 12.90 -7.01 -9.17
CA TYR A 252 11.48 -6.84 -8.94
C TYR A 252 11.02 -5.47 -9.43
N LEU A 253 9.97 -5.43 -10.25
CA LEU A 253 9.35 -4.18 -10.71
C LEU A 253 8.53 -3.57 -9.57
N ALA A 254 9.12 -2.65 -8.83
CA ALA A 254 8.48 -1.90 -7.75
C ALA A 254 7.75 -0.67 -8.30
N PHE A 255 6.82 -0.89 -9.24
CA PHE A 255 6.13 0.18 -9.96
C PHE A 255 4.91 0.71 -9.20
N GLU A 256 4.98 1.98 -8.81
CA GLU A 256 3.90 2.67 -8.12
C GLU A 256 2.71 2.94 -9.03
N ASN A 257 1.52 3.00 -8.43
CA ASN A 257 0.27 3.22 -9.16
C ASN A 257 0.14 4.67 -9.67
N SER A 258 0.97 5.58 -9.17
CA SER A 258 0.97 7.02 -9.44
C SER A 258 2.35 7.59 -9.10
N GLN A 259 2.63 8.81 -9.54
CA GLN A 259 3.94 9.45 -9.40
C GLN A 259 3.77 10.73 -8.60
N HIS A 260 3.96 10.62 -7.28
CA HIS A 260 3.80 11.72 -6.33
C HIS A 260 4.98 11.75 -5.38
N GLN A 261 5.34 12.94 -4.92
CA GLN A 261 6.45 13.16 -4.01
C GLN A 261 6.34 12.22 -2.79
N ASP A 262 7.43 11.55 -2.46
CA ASP A 262 7.61 10.64 -1.32
C ASP A 262 6.71 9.38 -1.35
N TYR A 263 5.89 9.18 -2.39
CA TYR A 263 5.00 8.01 -2.50
C TYR A 263 5.77 6.75 -2.92
N ILE A 264 6.47 6.17 -1.93
CA ILE A 264 7.29 4.95 -2.06
C ILE A 264 6.73 3.91 -1.09
N THR A 265 6.12 2.86 -1.62
CA THR A 265 5.19 1.99 -0.88
C THR A 265 5.74 0.61 -0.54
N GLU A 266 4.87 -0.31 -0.13
CA GLU A 266 5.22 -1.71 0.13
C GLU A 266 5.90 -2.41 -1.07
N LYS A 267 5.69 -1.91 -2.30
CA LYS A 267 6.32 -2.46 -3.51
C LYS A 267 7.84 -2.38 -3.44
N LEU A 268 8.36 -1.25 -2.97
CA LEU A 268 9.79 -1.10 -2.73
C LEU A 268 10.18 -1.77 -1.42
N TRP A 269 9.57 -1.35 -0.31
CA TRP A 269 10.03 -1.70 1.03
C TRP A 269 9.86 -3.18 1.35
N ARG A 270 8.64 -3.70 1.23
CA ARG A 270 8.31 -5.08 1.57
C ARG A 270 8.66 -6.03 0.42
N ASN A 271 8.20 -5.73 -0.79
CA ASN A 271 8.24 -6.72 -1.86
C ASN A 271 9.65 -6.85 -2.45
N ALA A 272 10.35 -5.75 -2.72
CA ALA A 272 11.72 -5.80 -3.25
C ALA A 272 12.77 -5.93 -2.15
N LEU A 273 12.88 -4.94 -1.26
CA LEU A 273 13.97 -4.88 -0.29
C LEU A 273 13.87 -6.01 0.74
N SER A 274 12.71 -6.31 1.32
CA SER A 274 12.63 -7.43 2.28
C SER A 274 12.79 -8.82 1.65
N SER A 275 12.53 -9.00 0.35
CA SER A 275 12.75 -10.29 -0.33
C SER A 275 14.19 -10.47 -0.85
N GLY A 276 14.97 -9.38 -0.90
CA GLY A 276 16.33 -9.39 -1.41
C GLY A 276 16.41 -9.40 -2.93
N ALA A 277 15.38 -8.94 -3.65
CA ALA A 277 15.49 -8.60 -5.07
C ALA A 277 15.94 -7.15 -5.24
N VAL A 278 16.65 -6.84 -6.33
CA VAL A 278 16.99 -5.45 -6.67
C VAL A 278 15.75 -4.75 -7.21
N PRO A 279 15.28 -3.66 -6.59
CA PRO A 279 14.11 -2.93 -7.06
C PRO A 279 14.41 -2.19 -8.37
N VAL A 280 13.56 -2.40 -9.37
CA VAL A 280 13.43 -1.54 -10.54
C VAL A 280 12.21 -0.67 -10.32
N VAL A 281 12.41 0.64 -10.13
CA VAL A 281 11.40 1.55 -9.59
C VAL A 281 10.83 2.45 -10.67
N LEU A 282 9.53 2.72 -10.56
CA LEU A 282 8.80 3.71 -11.35
C LEU A 282 7.82 4.37 -10.39
N GLY A 283 8.03 5.65 -10.09
CA GLY A 283 7.28 6.40 -9.08
C GLY A 283 7.67 7.88 -9.11
N PRO A 284 7.97 8.52 -7.97
CA PRO A 284 8.52 9.87 -7.97
C PRO A 284 9.90 9.94 -8.67
N PRO A 285 10.45 11.14 -8.93
CA PRO A 285 11.77 11.29 -9.55
C PRO A 285 12.89 10.56 -8.77
N ARG A 286 13.99 10.24 -9.46
CA ARG A 286 15.13 9.51 -8.88
C ARG A 286 15.65 10.17 -7.60
N GLU A 287 15.81 11.49 -7.60
CA GLU A 287 16.33 12.27 -6.47
C GLU A 287 15.40 12.15 -5.26
N ASN A 288 14.12 11.88 -5.47
CA ASN A 288 13.16 11.62 -4.41
C ASN A 288 13.32 10.23 -3.79
N TYR A 289 13.75 9.21 -4.53
CA TYR A 289 14.13 7.91 -3.95
C TYR A 289 15.42 8.02 -3.14
N GLU A 290 16.42 8.77 -3.64
CA GLU A 290 17.74 8.96 -3.00
C GLU A 290 17.65 9.66 -1.62
N ARG A 291 16.53 10.35 -1.38
CA ARG A 291 16.19 10.90 -0.06
C ARG A 291 15.90 9.84 1.01
N PHE A 292 15.62 8.60 0.63
CA PHE A 292 15.26 7.49 1.53
C PHE A 292 16.22 6.29 1.42
N LEU A 293 16.94 6.19 0.31
CA LEU A 293 17.70 5.01 -0.09
C LEU A 293 19.06 5.43 -0.64
N PRO A 294 20.13 4.65 -0.44
CA PRO A 294 21.37 4.85 -1.17
C PRO A 294 21.15 4.80 -2.69
N PRO A 295 21.86 5.62 -3.49
CA PRO A 295 21.66 5.69 -4.95
C PRO A 295 21.92 4.34 -5.64
N ASP A 296 22.81 3.53 -5.08
CA ASP A 296 23.18 2.19 -5.58
C ASP A 296 22.34 1.08 -4.95
N SER A 297 21.14 1.34 -4.41
CA SER A 297 20.26 0.28 -3.89
C SER A 297 19.05 -0.03 -4.77
N PHE A 298 18.87 0.72 -5.88
CA PHE A 298 17.73 0.59 -6.78
C PHE A 298 18.11 1.01 -8.21
N ILE A 299 17.28 0.63 -9.18
CA ILE A 299 17.42 0.99 -10.59
C ILE A 299 16.20 1.83 -10.96
N HIS A 300 16.38 3.08 -11.37
CA HIS A 300 15.26 3.94 -11.76
C HIS A 300 14.99 3.79 -13.26
N VAL A 301 13.72 3.67 -13.65
CA VAL A 301 13.37 3.52 -15.07
C VAL A 301 13.81 4.72 -15.92
N ASP A 302 13.79 5.91 -15.33
CA ASP A 302 14.15 7.16 -16.02
C ASP A 302 15.69 7.39 -16.11
N ASP A 303 16.51 6.45 -15.61
CA ASP A 303 17.96 6.45 -15.85
C ASP A 303 18.31 6.03 -17.29
N PHE A 304 17.31 5.58 -18.05
CA PHE A 304 17.46 5.01 -19.40
C PHE A 304 16.60 5.79 -20.40
N GLY A 305 17.10 5.94 -21.63
CA GLY A 305 16.35 6.61 -22.70
C GLY A 305 15.16 5.78 -23.20
N SER A 306 15.13 4.47 -22.94
CA SER A 306 14.03 3.59 -23.32
C SER A 306 13.92 2.31 -22.49
N ALA A 307 12.76 1.67 -22.53
CA ALA A 307 12.56 0.35 -21.92
C ALA A 307 13.48 -0.74 -22.52
N ARG A 308 13.93 -0.57 -23.78
CA ARG A 308 14.91 -1.46 -24.41
C ARG A 308 16.29 -1.31 -23.77
N GLU A 309 16.71 -0.09 -23.50
CA GLU A 309 17.98 0.18 -22.82
C GLU A 309 17.96 -0.34 -21.38
N LEU A 310 16.87 -0.12 -20.65
CA LEU A 310 16.69 -0.75 -19.33
C LEU A 310 16.77 -2.28 -19.43
N ALA A 311 16.05 -2.91 -20.37
CA ALA A 311 16.09 -4.36 -20.54
C ALA A 311 17.52 -4.88 -20.79
N ARG A 312 18.28 -4.19 -21.66
CA ARG A 312 19.68 -4.52 -21.92
C ARG A 312 20.53 -4.41 -20.65
N PHE A 313 20.38 -3.30 -19.92
CA PHE A 313 21.08 -3.09 -18.66
C PHE A 313 20.78 -4.19 -17.63
N LEU A 314 19.51 -4.56 -17.46
CA LEU A 314 19.11 -5.62 -16.53
C LEU A 314 19.69 -6.98 -16.93
N LEU A 315 19.72 -7.29 -18.23
CA LEU A 315 20.35 -8.51 -18.73
C LEU A 315 21.85 -8.50 -18.42
N GLU A 316 22.59 -7.46 -18.80
CA GLU A 316 24.02 -7.35 -18.53
C GLU A 316 24.34 -7.43 -17.03
N LEU A 317 23.56 -6.73 -16.21
CA LEU A 317 23.74 -6.73 -14.75
C LEU A 317 23.47 -8.11 -14.13
N ALA A 318 22.52 -8.89 -14.66
CA ALA A 318 22.27 -10.25 -14.18
C ALA A 318 23.43 -11.22 -14.45
N TRP A 319 24.26 -10.95 -15.46
CA TRP A 319 25.44 -11.76 -15.79
C TRP A 319 26.72 -11.30 -15.06
N ASP A 320 26.76 -10.05 -14.60
CA ASP A 320 27.89 -9.49 -13.88
C ASP A 320 27.68 -9.59 -12.35
N ALA A 321 28.21 -10.66 -11.76
CA ALA A 321 28.06 -10.94 -10.34
C ALA A 321 28.66 -9.85 -9.44
N GLU A 322 29.72 -9.17 -9.86
CA GLU A 322 30.39 -8.14 -9.08
C GLU A 322 29.56 -6.85 -9.07
N ARG A 323 29.15 -6.37 -10.25
CA ARG A 323 28.26 -5.20 -10.36
C ARG A 323 26.92 -5.46 -9.67
N TYR A 324 26.35 -6.64 -9.84
CA TYR A 324 25.11 -7.01 -9.17
C TYR A 324 25.25 -7.01 -7.64
N ARG A 325 26.37 -7.52 -7.10
CA ARG A 325 26.66 -7.47 -5.66
C ARG A 325 26.75 -6.03 -5.13
N GLY A 326 27.17 -5.07 -5.96
CA GLY A 326 27.15 -3.63 -5.67
C GLY A 326 25.79 -3.16 -5.12
N TYR A 327 24.69 -3.64 -5.69
CA TYR A 327 23.32 -3.26 -5.31
C TYR A 327 22.89 -3.70 -3.90
N PHE A 328 23.73 -4.48 -3.21
CA PHE A 328 23.47 -4.99 -1.87
C PHE A 328 24.43 -4.45 -0.81
N GLN A 329 25.43 -3.63 -1.19
CA GLN A 329 26.47 -3.16 -0.26
C GLN A 329 25.90 -2.36 0.92
N TRP A 330 24.85 -1.59 0.69
CA TRP A 330 24.14 -0.86 1.73
C TRP A 330 23.62 -1.76 2.87
N ARG A 331 23.35 -3.05 2.59
CA ARG A 331 22.88 -4.02 3.60
C ARG A 331 23.91 -4.34 4.66
N ARG A 332 25.18 -3.98 4.44
CA ARG A 332 26.21 -4.06 5.47
C ARG A 332 25.81 -3.26 6.70
N TRP A 333 25.19 -2.09 6.51
CA TRP A 333 24.89 -1.14 7.59
C TRP A 333 23.41 -0.93 7.81
N PHE A 334 22.56 -1.32 6.88
CA PHE A 334 21.14 -1.02 6.96
C PHE A 334 20.28 -2.26 6.72
N GLN A 335 19.13 -2.30 7.36
CA GLN A 335 18.07 -3.26 7.06
C GLN A 335 16.74 -2.54 6.80
N PRO A 336 15.94 -2.99 5.82
CA PRO A 336 14.61 -2.43 5.60
C PRO A 336 13.69 -2.84 6.75
N VAL A 337 13.09 -1.87 7.42
CA VAL A 337 12.04 -2.07 8.42
C VAL A 337 10.75 -1.53 7.85
N LEU A 338 9.65 -2.27 8.05
CA LEU A 338 8.36 -1.89 7.50
C LEU A 338 7.60 -1.00 8.49
N GLY A 339 6.94 0.03 7.97
CA GLY A 339 5.96 0.83 8.71
C GLY A 339 4.62 0.09 8.85
N THR A 340 4.64 -1.15 9.36
CA THR A 340 3.49 -2.05 9.32
C THR A 340 2.48 -1.80 10.43
N GLY A 341 1.19 -1.89 10.06
CA GLY A 341 0.07 -1.98 10.97
C GLY A 341 -0.51 -0.63 11.36
N TRP A 342 -1.85 -0.56 11.41
CA TRP A 342 -2.52 0.68 11.81
C TRP A 342 -2.15 1.10 13.22
N ALA A 343 -2.01 0.17 14.17
CA ALA A 343 -1.61 0.47 15.54
C ALA A 343 -0.28 1.23 15.61
N LEU A 344 0.75 0.77 14.90
CA LEU A 344 2.06 1.45 14.85
C LEU A 344 1.94 2.86 14.25
N ARG A 345 1.11 3.04 13.22
CA ARG A 345 0.85 4.36 12.64
C ARG A 345 0.23 5.29 13.69
N LEU A 346 -0.80 4.83 14.40
CA LEU A 346 -1.43 5.63 15.46
C LEU A 346 -0.45 5.97 16.58
N CYS A 347 0.51 5.10 16.88
CA CYS A 347 1.56 5.41 17.84
C CYS A 347 2.45 6.58 17.40
N ARG A 348 2.68 6.80 16.10
CA ARG A 348 3.40 7.99 15.62
C ARG A 348 2.66 9.29 15.94
N ALA A 349 1.32 9.28 15.85
CA ALA A 349 0.50 10.41 16.28
C ALA A 349 0.58 10.62 17.80
N CYS A 350 0.53 9.54 18.58
CA CYS A 350 0.72 9.61 20.03
C CYS A 350 2.07 10.25 20.39
N HIS A 351 3.15 9.78 19.76
CA HIS A 351 4.49 10.31 19.99
C HIS A 351 4.55 11.80 19.66
N PHE A 352 4.08 12.20 18.48
CA PHE A 352 4.06 13.60 18.06
C PHE A 352 3.32 14.51 19.04
N LEU A 353 2.14 14.09 19.53
CA LEU A 353 1.34 14.89 20.45
C LEU A 353 1.98 15.05 21.85
N HIS A 354 2.87 14.14 22.24
CA HIS A 354 3.64 14.21 23.48
C HIS A 354 4.93 15.04 23.33
N THR A 355 5.55 15.05 22.15
CA THR A 355 6.85 15.70 21.92
C THR A 355 6.74 17.08 21.27
N THR A 356 5.55 17.47 20.81
CA THR A 356 5.32 18.73 20.11
C THR A 356 4.30 19.59 20.84
N GLU A 357 4.66 20.85 21.07
CA GLU A 357 3.77 21.83 21.68
C GLU A 357 2.52 22.07 20.80
N PRO A 358 1.31 22.00 21.36
CA PRO A 358 0.09 22.27 20.62
C PRO A 358 0.07 23.70 20.10
N ARG A 359 -0.21 23.84 18.80
CA ARG A 359 -0.48 25.13 18.17
C ARG A 359 -1.90 25.13 17.62
N TYR A 360 -2.67 26.16 17.95
CA TYR A 360 -3.96 26.36 17.31
C TYR A 360 -3.72 26.85 15.87
N ARG A 361 -3.90 25.94 14.92
CA ARG A 361 -3.83 26.23 13.47
C ARG A 361 -4.76 25.32 12.69
N ALA A 362 -5.14 25.74 11.50
CA ALA A 362 -5.67 24.84 10.49
C ALA A 362 -4.58 24.54 9.45
N VAL A 363 -4.70 23.41 8.74
CA VAL A 363 -3.93 23.13 7.53
C VAL A 363 -4.65 23.85 6.39
N PRO A 364 -4.14 25.01 5.92
CA PRO A 364 -4.76 25.70 4.80
C PRO A 364 -4.52 24.90 3.53
N ASP A 365 -5.52 24.87 2.66
CA ASP A 365 -5.42 24.26 1.31
C ASP A 365 -4.71 22.90 1.27
N LEU A 366 -5.25 21.95 2.04
CA LEU A 366 -4.74 20.58 2.14
C LEU A 366 -4.57 19.92 0.76
N ALA A 367 -5.46 20.21 -0.18
CA ALA A 367 -5.37 19.71 -1.54
C ALA A 367 -4.14 20.23 -2.28
N ALA A 368 -3.88 21.54 -2.26
CA ALA A 368 -2.71 22.11 -2.93
C ALA A 368 -1.40 21.70 -2.26
N TRP A 369 -1.39 21.51 -0.93
CA TRP A 369 -0.22 20.97 -0.26
C TRP A 369 0.06 19.52 -0.68
N PHE A 370 -0.98 18.68 -0.78
CA PHE A 370 -0.80 17.23 -0.93
C PHE A 370 -0.48 16.76 -2.35
N VAL A 371 -1.05 17.44 -3.37
CA VAL A 371 -0.71 17.28 -4.80
C VAL A 371 0.70 17.79 -5.06
#